data_AF-A0A7C7NWX4-F1
#
_entry.id   AF-A0A7C7NWX4-F1
#
_cell.length_a   1.000
_cell.length_b   1.000
_cell.length_c   1.000
_cell.angle_alpha   90.00
_cell.angle_beta   90.00
_cell.angle_gamma   90.00
#
_symmetry.space_group_name_H-M   'P 1'
#
loop_
_entity.id
_entity.type
_entity.pdbx_description
1 polymer ?
#
loop_
_entity_poly.entity_id
_entity_poly.type
_entity_poly.pdbx_seq_one_letter_code
_entity_poly.pdbx_strand_id
1 'polypeptide(L)'
;MVTAGNWTDDTVLVSFVMPYTGFSSHEFGVVPPGSSIPDLFFSEYIEGSSNNKAIELYNPTEDTLDLDDYLIYGNYNGNDFNSIYVFPVGATLAPGDVFVAAHSSAVEEVLQAADSAYAYAAGAYITSYNGDDVRALAKIKDNDTSFIDIIGTLDGDGDGVPGEGSEDDPGSGFDVAGVNNATKDHTLIRKPDVAMGNIDWTESAGTGETDSEWLVYDQNYFDNIGGHPENPCWGYELAFTFNTGGYGYEVSYYVESADGDTLVSCFGCMASYNTYTTDLCMEDGSYTVWGMDSYGDTWNGGNWVVTDSEGIVVATGSGPPSGVSGVYVAATFAIGEAGVNVS
;
A
#
# COMPACT_ATOMS: atom_id res chain seq x y z
N MET A 1 -6.68 31.45 -0.71
CA MET A 1 -5.83 30.32 -0.27
C MET A 1 -6.01 29.27 -1.35
N VAL A 2 -4.94 28.88 -2.05
CA VAL A 2 -5.00 27.78 -3.02
C VAL A 2 -4.26 26.64 -2.34
N THR A 3 -4.98 25.58 -2.01
CA THR A 3 -4.42 24.37 -1.37
C THR A 3 -3.64 23.58 -2.42
N ALA A 4 -2.53 22.96 -2.02
CA ALA A 4 -1.67 22.21 -2.93
C ALA A 4 -2.38 20.94 -3.42
N GLY A 5 -2.32 20.65 -4.72
CA GLY A 5 -2.75 19.38 -5.31
C GLY A 5 -2.21 19.23 -6.74
N ASN A 6 -1.69 18.04 -7.05
CA ASN A 6 -1.21 17.52 -8.35
C ASN A 6 -0.88 18.54 -9.45
N TRP A 7 0.18 19.31 -9.24
CA TRP A 7 0.76 20.19 -10.25
C TRP A 7 1.53 19.36 -11.28
N THR A 8 1.09 19.36 -12.53
CA THR A 8 1.92 18.96 -13.68
C THR A 8 2.76 20.15 -14.17
N ASP A 9 3.78 19.92 -15.00
CA ASP A 9 4.63 20.96 -15.60
C ASP A 9 3.84 22.09 -16.30
N ASP A 10 2.59 21.83 -16.71
CA ASP A 10 1.72 22.77 -17.43
C ASP A 10 0.69 23.50 -16.54
N THR A 11 0.76 23.33 -15.21
CA THR A 11 -0.28 23.86 -14.34
C THR A 11 -0.13 25.37 -14.09
N VAL A 12 -1.10 26.16 -14.54
CA VAL A 12 -1.12 27.62 -14.35
C VAL A 12 -1.72 27.97 -12.99
N LEU A 13 -0.85 28.23 -12.02
CA LEU A 13 -1.18 28.61 -10.64
C LEU A 13 -1.93 29.94 -10.51
N VAL A 14 -1.53 30.94 -11.31
CA VAL A 14 -2.08 32.29 -11.28
C VAL A 14 -2.05 32.84 -12.71
N SER A 15 -3.17 33.43 -13.14
CA SER A 15 -3.26 34.17 -14.39
C SER A 15 -3.63 35.62 -14.12
N PHE A 16 -2.87 36.55 -14.70
CA PHE A 16 -3.17 37.97 -14.63
C PHE A 16 -3.68 38.46 -15.99
N VAL A 17 -4.89 39.01 -16.01
CA VAL A 17 -5.45 39.66 -17.21
C VAL A 17 -5.49 41.17 -16.96
N MET A 18 -4.66 41.92 -17.69
CA MET A 18 -4.60 43.38 -17.55
C MET A 18 -5.27 44.07 -18.75
N PRO A 19 -6.28 44.94 -18.53
CA PRO A 19 -6.97 45.55 -19.65
C PRO A 19 -6.24 46.72 -20.34
N TYR A 20 -5.41 47.56 -19.70
CA TYR A 20 -4.69 48.66 -20.39
C TYR A 20 -3.43 49.20 -19.65
N THR A 21 -2.69 50.08 -20.34
CA THR A 21 -1.25 50.45 -20.28
C THR A 21 -0.69 51.15 -19.02
N GLY A 22 -1.04 50.70 -17.81
CA GLY A 22 -0.41 51.17 -16.56
C GLY A 22 0.44 50.10 -15.88
N PHE A 23 1.54 50.49 -15.21
CA PHE A 23 2.29 49.57 -14.34
C PHE A 23 1.48 49.28 -13.07
N SER A 24 1.30 48.00 -12.73
CA SER A 24 0.75 47.54 -11.46
C SER A 24 1.68 46.50 -10.84
N SER A 25 1.70 46.40 -9.51
CA SER A 25 2.38 45.34 -8.76
C SER A 25 1.33 44.50 -8.05
N HIS A 26 1.38 43.19 -8.25
CA HIS A 26 0.57 42.21 -7.52
C HIS A 26 1.52 41.30 -6.76
N GLU A 27 1.25 41.13 -5.47
CA GLU A 27 1.98 40.21 -4.61
C GLU A 27 1.13 38.94 -4.47
N PHE A 28 1.76 37.79 -4.64
CA PHE A 28 1.19 36.50 -4.24
C PHE A 28 2.23 35.78 -3.39
N GLY A 29 1.78 35.19 -2.30
CA GLY A 29 2.59 34.28 -1.50
C GLY A 29 2.36 32.86 -1.98
N VAL A 30 3.44 32.17 -2.33
CA VAL A 30 3.44 30.70 -2.36
C VAL A 30 3.95 30.28 -0.99
N VAL A 31 3.09 29.66 -0.20
CA VAL A 31 3.54 28.93 0.99
C VAL A 31 3.83 27.53 0.47
N PRO A 32 5.08 27.04 0.49
CA PRO A 32 5.31 25.61 0.31
C PRO A 32 4.38 24.91 1.31
N PRO A 33 3.71 23.78 0.98
CA PRO A 33 3.22 22.94 2.06
C PRO A 33 4.37 22.83 3.08
N GLY A 34 4.06 23.06 4.35
CA GLY A 34 5.09 22.99 5.38
C GLY A 34 5.90 21.73 5.13
N SER A 35 7.22 21.80 5.25
CA SER A 35 8.09 20.63 5.09
C SER A 35 7.78 19.65 6.22
N SER A 36 6.65 18.94 6.14
CA SER A 36 6.38 17.74 6.89
C SER A 36 7.30 16.69 6.30
N ILE A 37 8.23 16.26 7.13
CA ILE A 37 9.15 15.17 6.81
C ILE A 37 8.30 13.91 6.88
N PRO A 38 8.31 13.04 5.86
CA PRO A 38 7.66 11.73 5.94
C PRO A 38 8.07 11.01 7.23
N ASP A 39 7.11 10.32 7.83
CA ASP A 39 7.28 9.61 9.09
C ASP A 39 6.30 8.43 9.11
N LEU A 40 6.41 7.57 10.12
CA LEU A 40 5.50 6.44 10.32
C LEU A 40 4.03 6.91 10.33
N PHE A 41 3.14 6.19 9.66
CA PHE A 41 1.70 6.50 9.66
C PHE A 41 0.87 5.21 9.55
N PHE A 42 -0.42 5.29 9.88
CA PHE A 42 -1.37 4.19 9.72
C PHE A 42 -1.72 3.98 8.24
N SER A 43 -1.31 2.84 7.70
CA SER A 43 -1.58 2.44 6.31
C SER A 43 -2.83 1.60 6.17
N GLU A 44 -3.20 0.81 7.19
CA GLU A 44 -4.41 0.01 7.15
C GLU A 44 -5.06 -0.13 8.54
N TYR A 45 -6.39 -0.13 8.55
CA TYR A 45 -7.20 -0.40 9.73
C TYR A 45 -8.32 -1.38 9.36
N ILE A 46 -8.38 -2.49 10.08
CA ILE A 46 -9.33 -3.58 9.85
C ILE A 46 -10.24 -3.71 11.07
N GLU A 47 -11.52 -3.48 10.90
CA GLU A 47 -12.59 -3.90 11.81
C GLU A 47 -13.48 -4.89 11.06
N GLY A 48 -13.06 -6.15 11.05
CA GLY A 48 -13.73 -7.24 10.37
C GLY A 48 -14.65 -8.04 11.29
N SER A 49 -15.16 -9.14 10.75
CA SER A 49 -16.08 -10.00 11.51
C SER A 49 -15.39 -10.66 12.71
N SER A 50 -16.09 -10.70 13.85
CA SER A 50 -15.60 -11.34 15.08
C SER A 50 -14.27 -10.74 15.57
N ASN A 51 -13.16 -11.46 15.37
CA ASN A 51 -11.82 -11.13 15.84
C ASN A 51 -10.88 -10.80 14.67
N ASN A 52 -11.40 -10.63 13.45
CA ASN A 52 -10.61 -10.20 12.30
C ASN A 52 -10.32 -8.70 12.46
N LYS A 53 -9.32 -8.38 13.28
CA LYS A 53 -8.93 -7.02 13.61
C LYS A 53 -7.42 -6.87 13.49
N ALA A 54 -6.98 -5.85 12.77
CA ALA A 54 -5.59 -5.50 12.64
C ALA A 54 -5.40 -4.01 12.35
N ILE A 55 -4.26 -3.49 12.78
CA ILE A 55 -3.77 -2.15 12.42
C ILE A 55 -2.39 -2.34 11.81
N GLU A 56 -2.17 -1.67 10.68
CA GLU A 56 -0.89 -1.62 9.99
C GLU A 56 -0.31 -0.20 10.01
N LEU A 57 1.00 -0.12 10.18
CA LEU A 57 1.76 1.11 10.07
C LEU A 57 2.81 0.98 8.97
N TYR A 58 2.96 1.99 8.13
CA TYR A 58 3.92 2.01 7.03
C TYR A 58 5.05 3.02 7.27
N ASN A 59 6.28 2.63 6.93
CA ASN A 59 7.44 3.51 6.90
C ASN A 59 7.67 4.07 5.47
N PRO A 60 7.19 5.28 5.14
CA PRO A 60 7.45 5.92 3.84
C PRO A 60 8.85 6.55 3.73
N THR A 61 9.67 6.45 4.78
CA THR A 61 10.96 7.14 4.82
C THR A 61 12.05 6.31 4.14
N GLU A 62 13.17 6.95 3.81
CA GLU A 62 14.36 6.29 3.25
C GLU A 62 15.28 5.70 4.34
N ASP A 63 14.91 5.86 5.62
CA ASP A 63 15.69 5.40 6.77
C ASP A 63 14.94 4.28 7.53
N THR A 64 15.69 3.37 8.13
CA THR A 64 15.12 2.42 9.09
C THR A 64 14.69 3.17 10.35
N LEU A 65 13.42 3.02 10.75
CA LEU A 65 12.86 3.61 11.96
C LEU A 65 13.06 2.67 13.16
N ASP A 66 13.36 3.24 14.32
CA ASP A 66 13.35 2.54 15.61
C ASP A 66 11.94 2.68 16.22
N LEU A 67 11.21 1.57 16.39
CA LEU A 67 9.84 1.62 16.91
C LEU A 67 9.78 1.89 18.42
N ASP A 68 10.92 1.87 19.13
CA ASP A 68 11.00 2.36 20.51
C ASP A 68 10.76 3.89 20.59
N ASP A 69 10.91 4.62 19.46
CA ASP A 69 10.59 6.05 19.35
C ASP A 69 9.10 6.32 19.10
N TYR A 70 8.23 5.31 19.09
CA TYR A 70 6.82 5.46 18.76
C TYR A 70 5.89 4.83 19.80
N LEU A 71 4.67 5.35 19.90
CA LEU A 71 3.61 4.86 20.77
C LEU A 71 2.28 4.93 20.03
N ILE A 72 1.34 4.02 20.33
CA ILE A 72 -0.04 4.18 19.89
C ILE A 72 -0.92 4.42 21.12
N TYR A 73 -1.58 5.57 21.13
CA TYR A 73 -2.56 5.93 22.13
C TYR A 73 -3.93 5.43 21.68
N GLY A 74 -4.60 4.70 22.55
CA GLY A 74 -5.96 4.23 22.33
C GLY A 74 -6.89 4.77 23.40
N ASN A 75 -8.14 5.02 23.01
CA ASN A 75 -9.22 5.16 23.96
C ASN A 75 -10.20 3.98 23.87
N TYR A 76 -11.15 4.01 24.78
CA TYR A 76 -12.28 3.08 24.83
C TYR A 76 -13.55 3.87 25.09
N ASN A 77 -14.60 3.65 24.30
CA ASN A 77 -15.93 4.22 24.53
C ASN A 77 -15.90 5.75 24.78
N GLY A 78 -15.19 6.52 23.93
CA GLY A 78 -15.13 7.99 24.03
C GLY A 78 -14.44 8.56 25.26
N ASN A 79 -13.69 7.76 26.03
CA ASN A 79 -12.90 8.28 27.15
C ASN A 79 -11.67 9.06 26.63
N ASP A 80 -11.02 9.82 27.52
CA ASP A 80 -9.63 10.25 27.31
C ASP A 80 -8.74 9.03 26.98
N PHE A 81 -7.60 9.26 26.31
CA PHE A 81 -6.61 8.22 26.08
C PHE A 81 -6.26 7.49 27.39
N ASN A 82 -6.60 6.21 27.43
CA ASN A 82 -6.53 5.37 28.63
C ASN A 82 -5.72 4.08 28.41
N SER A 83 -5.20 3.92 27.20
CA SER A 83 -4.31 2.82 26.81
C SER A 83 -3.16 3.38 25.98
N ILE A 84 -1.95 2.89 26.25
CA ILE A 84 -0.73 3.25 25.52
C ILE A 84 -0.07 1.94 25.11
N TYR A 85 -0.06 1.68 23.82
CA TYR A 85 0.67 0.59 23.20
C TYR A 85 2.13 0.98 23.02
N VAL A 86 3.00 0.07 23.41
CA VAL A 86 4.45 0.14 23.20
C VAL A 86 4.81 -1.01 22.28
N PHE A 87 5.59 -0.72 21.24
CA PHE A 87 6.08 -1.73 20.31
C PHE A 87 7.02 -2.72 21.01
N PRO A 88 7.23 -3.93 20.43
CA PRO A 88 8.22 -4.87 20.95
C PRO A 88 9.60 -4.19 21.06
N VAL A 89 10.27 -4.36 22.20
CA VAL A 89 11.55 -3.68 22.49
C VAL A 89 12.60 -3.95 21.40
N GLY A 90 13.15 -2.88 20.84
CA GLY A 90 14.16 -2.94 19.78
C GLY A 90 13.63 -3.37 18.42
N ALA A 91 12.30 -3.32 18.22
CA ALA A 91 11.73 -3.48 16.90
C ALA A 91 12.13 -2.30 16.00
N THR A 92 12.47 -2.60 14.76
CA THR A 92 12.84 -1.61 13.75
C THR A 92 12.05 -1.86 12.49
N LEU A 93 11.76 -0.82 11.73
CA LEU A 93 11.00 -0.92 10.48
C LEU A 93 11.79 -0.33 9.32
N ALA A 94 12.11 -1.13 8.29
CA ALA A 94 12.93 -0.66 7.18
C ALA A 94 12.14 0.27 6.24
N PRO A 95 12.81 1.02 5.36
CA PRO A 95 12.16 1.80 4.30
C PRO A 95 11.20 0.94 3.48
N GLY A 96 9.95 1.38 3.32
CA GLY A 96 8.95 0.65 2.54
C GLY A 96 8.33 -0.57 3.24
N ASP A 97 8.75 -0.89 4.46
CA ASP A 97 8.15 -1.99 5.24
C ASP A 97 6.93 -1.50 6.05
N VAL A 98 6.13 -2.47 6.47
CA VAL A 98 4.99 -2.28 7.37
C VAL A 98 5.17 -3.01 8.70
N PHE A 99 4.54 -2.51 9.76
CA PHE A 99 4.35 -3.22 11.03
C PHE A 99 2.87 -3.53 11.23
N VAL A 100 2.52 -4.79 11.45
CA VAL A 100 1.14 -5.24 11.64
C VAL A 100 0.91 -5.74 13.06
N ALA A 101 -0.04 -5.09 13.76
CA ALA A 101 -0.61 -5.60 15.00
C ALA A 101 -1.97 -6.23 14.72
N ALA A 102 -2.13 -7.53 14.98
CA ALA A 102 -3.37 -8.26 14.78
C ALA A 102 -4.00 -8.75 16.09
N HIS A 103 -5.28 -9.08 16.07
CA HIS A 103 -5.89 -9.87 17.14
C HIS A 103 -5.47 -11.35 16.99
N SER A 104 -5.07 -12.01 18.08
CA SER A 104 -4.51 -13.38 18.09
C SER A 104 -5.51 -14.50 17.77
N SER A 105 -6.68 -14.15 17.27
CA SER A 105 -7.73 -15.09 16.83
C SER A 105 -8.41 -14.58 15.56
N ALA A 106 -7.73 -13.70 14.82
CA ALA A 106 -8.06 -13.40 13.44
C ALA A 106 -7.85 -14.65 12.57
N VAL A 107 -8.36 -14.60 11.35
CA VAL A 107 -8.11 -15.62 10.32
C VAL A 107 -6.62 -15.67 9.93
N GLU A 108 -6.21 -16.77 9.30
CA GLU A 108 -4.81 -17.06 8.98
C GLU A 108 -4.20 -15.99 8.07
N GLU A 109 -4.97 -15.49 7.11
CA GLU A 109 -4.56 -14.45 6.17
C GLU A 109 -4.11 -13.17 6.89
N VAL A 110 -4.79 -12.79 7.98
CA VAL A 110 -4.39 -11.64 8.82
C VAL A 110 -3.22 -11.99 9.75
N LEU A 111 -3.21 -13.22 10.29
CA LEU A 111 -2.15 -13.65 11.20
C LEU A 111 -0.80 -13.86 10.50
N GLN A 112 -0.81 -14.22 9.21
CA GLN A 112 0.39 -14.35 8.39
C GLN A 112 1.13 -13.02 8.25
N ALA A 113 0.39 -11.90 8.21
CA ALA A 113 0.95 -10.56 8.14
C ALA A 113 1.45 -10.02 9.49
N ALA A 114 1.01 -10.60 10.60
CA ALA A 114 1.18 -10.00 11.92
C ALA A 114 2.62 -10.12 12.47
N ASP A 115 3.28 -8.99 12.67
CA ASP A 115 4.49 -8.89 13.51
C ASP A 115 4.17 -9.17 14.98
N SER A 116 2.96 -8.84 15.41
CA SER A 116 2.50 -9.06 16.77
C SER A 116 1.01 -9.36 16.83
N ALA A 117 0.66 -10.38 17.61
CA ALA A 117 -0.72 -10.83 17.77
C ALA A 117 -1.16 -10.80 19.24
N TYR A 118 -2.28 -10.14 19.52
CA TYR A 118 -2.76 -9.92 20.88
C TYR A 118 -4.15 -10.50 21.11
N ALA A 119 -4.33 -11.22 22.22
CA ALA A 119 -5.66 -11.62 22.67
C ALA A 119 -6.44 -10.39 23.16
N TYR A 120 -7.75 -10.54 23.31
CA TYR A 120 -8.61 -9.51 23.90
C TYR A 120 -8.01 -8.94 25.20
N ALA A 121 -7.99 -7.61 25.30
CA ALA A 121 -7.42 -6.85 26.42
C ALA A 121 -5.89 -6.94 26.62
N ALA A 122 -5.17 -7.66 25.76
CA ALA A 122 -3.70 -7.65 25.73
C ALA A 122 -3.18 -6.55 24.79
N GLY A 123 -1.88 -6.26 24.86
CA GLY A 123 -1.24 -5.28 23.97
C GLY A 123 -1.86 -3.89 24.07
N ALA A 124 -2.17 -3.43 25.29
CA ALA A 124 -2.89 -2.16 25.51
C ALA A 124 -4.18 -2.05 24.68
N TYR A 125 -4.84 -3.20 24.45
CA TYR A 125 -6.04 -3.31 23.64
C TYR A 125 -5.89 -2.78 22.20
N ILE A 126 -4.68 -2.80 21.63
CA ILE A 126 -4.42 -2.25 20.29
C ILE A 126 -5.38 -2.79 19.23
N THR A 127 -5.75 -4.07 19.32
CA THR A 127 -6.66 -4.80 18.40
C THR A 127 -7.97 -5.27 19.05
N SER A 128 -8.39 -4.61 20.14
CA SER A 128 -9.66 -4.91 20.85
C SER A 128 -10.68 -3.77 20.74
N TYR A 129 -10.68 -3.05 19.60
CA TYR A 129 -11.66 -2.01 19.26
C TYR A 129 -12.90 -2.56 18.58
N ASN A 130 -13.93 -1.72 18.39
CA ASN A 130 -15.16 -2.07 17.68
C ASN A 130 -15.69 -0.98 16.75
N GLY A 131 -14.78 -0.13 16.26
CA GLY A 131 -15.02 0.84 15.20
C GLY A 131 -15.29 2.27 15.65
N ASP A 132 -15.70 2.46 16.90
CA ASP A 132 -15.93 3.78 17.50
C ASP A 132 -14.80 4.23 18.45
N ASP A 133 -13.72 3.45 18.54
CA ASP A 133 -12.54 3.78 19.33
C ASP A 133 -11.47 4.49 18.50
N VAL A 134 -10.79 5.46 19.12
CA VAL A 134 -9.73 6.28 18.53
C VAL A 134 -8.38 5.59 18.65
N ARG A 135 -7.54 5.72 17.63
CA ARG A 135 -6.13 5.31 17.62
C ARG A 135 -5.26 6.46 17.15
N ALA A 136 -4.36 6.93 18.00
CA ALA A 136 -3.45 8.03 17.67
C ALA A 136 -2.00 7.55 17.74
N LEU A 137 -1.26 7.72 16.64
CA LEU A 137 0.16 7.44 16.57
C LEU A 137 0.94 8.64 17.10
N ALA A 138 1.87 8.39 18.02
CA ALA A 138 2.74 9.40 18.59
C ALA A 138 4.21 9.05 18.37
N LYS A 139 5.02 10.08 18.17
CA LYS A 139 6.47 10.00 18.10
C LYS A 139 7.10 10.62 19.34
N ILE A 140 8.10 9.94 19.89
CA ILE A 140 8.95 10.40 20.97
C ILE A 140 10.21 11.01 20.34
N LYS A 141 10.50 12.27 20.64
CA LYS A 141 11.72 12.93 20.18
C LYS A 141 12.19 13.94 21.21
N ASP A 142 13.47 13.90 21.57
CA ASP A 142 14.09 14.84 22.52
C ASP A 142 13.39 14.92 23.90
N ASN A 143 12.78 13.81 24.35
CA ASN A 143 11.90 13.68 25.52
C ASN A 143 10.56 14.43 25.42
N ASP A 144 10.14 14.80 24.22
CA ASP A 144 8.79 15.27 23.91
C ASP A 144 8.02 14.16 23.18
N THR A 145 6.69 14.17 23.31
CA THR A 145 5.81 13.22 22.64
C THR A 145 4.74 13.99 21.87
N SER A 146 4.71 13.81 20.55
CA SER A 146 3.78 14.50 19.65
C SER A 146 3.01 13.50 18.80
N PHE A 147 1.71 13.71 18.64
CA PHE A 147 0.90 12.95 17.69
C PHE A 147 1.29 13.27 16.25
N ILE A 148 1.31 12.25 15.41
CA ILE A 148 1.69 12.35 13.99
C ILE A 148 0.64 11.74 13.05
N ASP A 149 -0.29 10.92 13.56
CA ASP A 149 -1.40 10.38 12.79
C ASP A 149 -2.55 9.98 13.73
N ILE A 150 -3.78 9.96 13.22
CA ILE A 150 -4.96 9.56 14.01
C ILE A 150 -6.02 8.86 13.15
N ILE A 151 -6.69 7.88 13.75
CA ILE A 151 -7.93 7.27 13.26
C ILE A 151 -9.02 7.56 14.30
N GLY A 152 -10.06 8.26 13.86
CA GLY A 152 -11.15 8.77 14.71
C GLY A 152 -10.87 10.17 15.29
N THR A 153 -11.90 10.77 15.89
CA THR A 153 -11.82 12.08 16.56
C THR A 153 -11.86 11.91 18.07
N LEU A 154 -11.05 12.69 18.78
CA LEU A 154 -11.11 12.87 20.23
C LEU A 154 -11.11 14.38 20.49
N ASP A 155 -12.27 15.00 20.68
CA ASP A 155 -12.35 16.41 21.03
C ASP A 155 -12.41 16.58 22.56
N GLY A 156 -11.48 17.38 23.08
CA GLY A 156 -11.29 17.61 24.51
C GLY A 156 -11.85 18.93 25.01
N ASP A 157 -12.73 19.63 24.28
CA ASP A 157 -13.14 20.99 24.64
C ASP A 157 -14.10 21.07 25.85
N GLY A 158 -14.77 19.96 26.18
CA GLY A 158 -15.53 19.79 27.42
C GLY A 158 -16.64 20.83 27.66
N ASP A 159 -17.19 21.44 26.61
CA ASP A 159 -18.09 22.59 26.76
C ASP A 159 -19.52 22.22 27.20
N GLY A 160 -19.88 20.93 27.10
CA GLY A 160 -21.12 20.35 27.63
C GLY A 160 -22.39 20.94 27.01
N VAL A 161 -22.33 21.47 25.78
CA VAL A 161 -23.48 22.05 25.08
C VAL A 161 -24.42 20.95 24.54
N PRO A 162 -25.71 20.92 24.93
CA PRO A 162 -26.66 19.97 24.37
C PRO A 162 -26.95 20.29 22.89
N GLY A 163 -26.43 19.46 21.98
CA GLY A 163 -26.49 19.68 20.53
C GLY A 163 -25.12 19.60 19.85
N GLU A 164 -24.04 19.59 20.64
CA GLU A 164 -22.69 19.13 20.25
C GLU A 164 -22.65 17.63 20.61
N GLY A 165 -22.60 16.76 19.59
CA GLY A 165 -23.14 15.39 19.63
C GLY A 165 -22.14 14.26 19.94
N SER A 166 -22.36 13.12 19.28
CA SER A 166 -21.62 11.85 19.30
C SER A 166 -20.22 11.93 18.67
N GLU A 167 -19.41 12.92 19.05
CA GLU A 167 -18.18 13.26 18.29
C GLU A 167 -16.90 12.61 18.81
N ASP A 168 -16.85 12.22 20.10
CA ASP A 168 -15.72 11.46 20.68
C ASP A 168 -15.86 9.94 20.54
N ASP A 169 -17.10 9.50 20.32
CA ASP A 169 -17.55 8.13 20.16
C ASP A 169 -18.88 8.17 19.38
N PRO A 170 -18.86 7.81 18.09
CA PRO A 170 -20.07 7.78 17.27
C PRO A 170 -21.09 6.70 17.70
N GLY A 171 -20.72 5.84 18.67
CA GLY A 171 -21.48 4.70 19.18
C GLY A 171 -21.55 3.52 18.20
N SER A 172 -20.88 3.65 17.04
CA SER A 172 -20.80 2.61 16.03
C SER A 172 -19.50 2.72 15.23
N GLY A 173 -19.36 3.72 14.36
CA GLY A 173 -18.10 4.00 13.67
C GLY A 173 -18.06 5.40 13.09
N PHE A 174 -16.88 5.90 12.77
CA PHE A 174 -16.66 7.17 12.11
C PHE A 174 -16.95 7.06 10.62
N ASP A 175 -17.53 8.12 10.05
CA ASP A 175 -17.75 8.22 8.60
C ASP A 175 -16.41 8.46 7.90
N VAL A 176 -16.16 7.78 6.77
CA VAL A 176 -14.93 7.95 5.97
C VAL A 176 -15.26 7.84 4.50
N ALA A 177 -14.69 8.72 3.68
CA ALA A 177 -14.86 8.73 2.22
C ALA A 177 -16.33 8.72 1.75
N GLY A 178 -17.25 9.28 2.55
CA GLY A 178 -18.69 9.31 2.29
C GLY A 178 -19.43 8.01 2.62
N VAL A 179 -18.77 7.03 3.23
CA VAL A 179 -19.36 5.81 3.76
C VAL A 179 -19.66 6.00 5.24
N ASN A 180 -20.92 5.78 5.64
CA ASN A 180 -21.35 5.97 7.01
C ASN A 180 -20.81 4.86 7.92
N ASN A 181 -20.27 5.20 9.09
CA ASN A 181 -19.65 4.26 10.05
C ASN A 181 -18.56 3.37 9.43
N ALA A 182 -17.78 3.91 8.51
CA ALA A 182 -16.76 3.18 7.77
C ALA A 182 -15.68 2.55 8.65
N THR A 183 -15.37 3.06 9.84
CA THR A 183 -14.41 2.40 10.75
C THR A 183 -14.96 1.15 11.45
N LYS A 184 -16.22 0.76 11.18
CA LYS A 184 -16.83 -0.46 11.69
C LYS A 184 -17.23 -1.37 10.54
N ASP A 185 -16.99 -2.67 10.68
CA ASP A 185 -17.34 -3.71 9.71
C ASP A 185 -16.76 -3.45 8.30
N HIS A 186 -15.56 -2.86 8.21
CA HIS A 186 -14.85 -2.56 6.97
C HIS A 186 -13.33 -2.64 7.14
N THR A 187 -12.63 -2.57 6.02
CA THR A 187 -11.19 -2.37 5.93
C THR A 187 -10.93 -0.98 5.33
N LEU A 188 -10.10 -0.19 5.99
CA LEU A 188 -9.64 1.12 5.50
C LEU A 188 -8.19 1.01 5.11
N ILE A 189 -7.86 1.37 3.87
CA ILE A 189 -6.49 1.39 3.36
C ILE A 189 -6.14 2.83 3.00
N ARG A 190 -5.00 3.31 3.47
CA ARG A 190 -4.52 4.64 3.13
C ARG A 190 -4.24 4.70 1.63
N LYS A 191 -4.50 5.83 0.98
CA LYS A 191 -4.25 5.95 -0.45
C LYS A 191 -2.74 6.01 -0.76
N PRO A 192 -2.31 5.48 -1.91
CA PRO A 192 -0.88 5.47 -2.30
C PRO A 192 -0.22 6.85 -2.44
N ASP A 193 -1.01 7.92 -2.63
CA ASP A 193 -0.51 9.29 -2.74
C ASP A 193 -0.34 9.99 -1.38
N VAL A 194 -0.76 9.35 -0.29
CA VAL A 194 -0.53 9.83 1.07
C VAL A 194 0.84 9.40 1.55
N ALA A 195 1.72 10.36 1.75
CA ALA A 195 3.12 10.12 2.13
C ALA A 195 3.42 10.36 3.62
N MET A 196 2.41 10.69 4.43
CA MET A 196 2.56 11.04 5.85
C MET A 196 1.23 10.93 6.58
N GLY A 197 1.31 10.78 7.91
CA GLY A 197 0.13 10.78 8.78
C GLY A 197 -0.54 12.16 8.88
N ASN A 198 -1.79 12.14 9.36
CA ASN A 198 -2.61 13.32 9.52
C ASN A 198 -3.27 13.32 10.91
N ILE A 199 -3.10 14.40 11.66
CA ILE A 199 -3.69 14.56 13.00
C ILE A 199 -5.08 15.20 12.98
N ASP A 200 -5.52 15.72 11.82
CA ASP A 200 -6.87 16.20 11.60
C ASP A 200 -7.69 15.08 10.97
N TRP A 201 -8.40 14.32 11.80
CA TRP A 201 -9.24 13.22 11.34
C TRP A 201 -10.33 13.70 10.37
N THR A 202 -10.84 14.92 10.52
CA THR A 202 -11.91 15.41 9.63
C THR A 202 -11.38 15.62 8.21
N GLU A 203 -10.16 16.17 8.09
CA GLU A 203 -9.47 16.28 6.80
C GLU A 203 -9.10 14.91 6.25
N SER A 204 -8.53 14.04 7.09
CA SER A 204 -8.07 12.71 6.70
C SER A 204 -9.20 11.79 6.24
N ALA A 205 -10.29 11.72 7.01
CA ALA A 205 -11.46 10.91 6.71
C ALA A 205 -12.17 11.41 5.45
N GLY A 206 -12.21 12.73 5.23
CA GLY A 206 -12.87 13.37 4.11
C GLY A 206 -14.38 13.11 4.06
N THR A 207 -15.05 13.68 3.06
CA THR A 207 -16.51 13.56 2.88
C THR A 207 -16.90 12.66 1.71
N GLY A 208 -15.93 12.26 0.88
CA GLY A 208 -16.11 11.43 -0.30
C GLY A 208 -14.79 10.79 -0.77
N GLU A 209 -14.88 9.97 -1.80
CA GLU A 209 -13.72 9.26 -2.37
C GLU A 209 -12.63 10.18 -2.92
N THR A 210 -12.91 11.46 -3.22
CA THR A 210 -11.94 12.37 -3.84
C THR A 210 -11.13 13.20 -2.85
N ASP A 211 -11.71 13.51 -1.69
CA ASP A 211 -11.09 14.34 -0.65
C ASP A 211 -10.61 13.53 0.55
N SER A 212 -11.04 12.27 0.70
CA SER A 212 -10.52 11.36 1.72
C SER A 212 -9.09 10.90 1.41
N GLU A 213 -8.30 10.66 2.45
CA GLU A 213 -7.01 9.99 2.40
C GLU A 213 -7.14 8.45 2.39
N TRP A 214 -8.35 7.92 2.54
CA TRP A 214 -8.62 6.49 2.71
C TRP A 214 -9.44 5.92 1.56
N LEU A 215 -9.18 4.66 1.25
CA LEU A 215 -10.04 3.76 0.48
C LEU A 215 -10.82 2.90 1.48
N VAL A 216 -12.13 2.78 1.28
CA VAL A 216 -13.01 1.98 2.15
C VAL A 216 -13.45 0.73 1.41
N TYR A 217 -13.09 -0.43 1.94
CA TYR A 217 -13.42 -1.75 1.41
C TYR A 217 -14.42 -2.48 2.32
N ASP A 218 -15.16 -3.43 1.75
CA ASP A 218 -16.12 -4.26 2.46
C ASP A 218 -15.47 -5.02 3.64
N GLN A 219 -16.31 -5.44 4.60
CA GLN A 219 -15.90 -6.26 5.73
C GLN A 219 -15.06 -7.46 5.31
N ASN A 220 -13.94 -7.69 6.00
CA ASN A 220 -13.01 -8.80 5.77
C ASN A 220 -12.28 -8.74 4.41
N TYR A 221 -12.04 -7.55 3.87
CA TYR A 221 -11.03 -7.37 2.83
C TYR A 221 -9.63 -7.46 3.46
N PHE A 222 -8.82 -8.43 3.02
CA PHE A 222 -7.51 -8.74 3.60
C PHE A 222 -6.39 -8.80 2.56
N ASP A 223 -6.65 -8.42 1.31
CA ASP A 223 -5.67 -8.60 0.23
C ASP A 223 -4.44 -7.68 0.39
N ASN A 224 -4.59 -6.57 1.12
CA ASN A 224 -3.54 -5.56 1.30
C ASN A 224 -2.73 -5.70 2.59
N ILE A 225 -3.29 -6.30 3.65
CA ILE A 225 -2.62 -6.38 4.96
C ILE A 225 -1.27 -7.06 4.85
N GLY A 226 -0.21 -6.43 5.34
CA GLY A 226 1.17 -6.88 5.20
C GLY A 226 1.98 -6.12 4.15
N GLY A 227 1.39 -5.18 3.41
CA GLY A 227 2.08 -4.39 2.40
C GLY A 227 1.39 -3.06 2.09
N HIS A 228 2.18 -2.04 1.78
CA HIS A 228 1.64 -0.73 1.41
C HIS A 228 2.59 0.01 0.44
N PRO A 229 2.07 0.70 -0.60
CA PRO A 229 0.66 0.79 -1.00
C PRO A 229 0.15 -0.42 -1.80
N GLU A 230 1.07 -1.26 -2.28
CA GLU A 230 0.74 -2.46 -3.05
C GLU A 230 0.50 -3.64 -2.11
N ASN A 231 -0.20 -4.66 -2.59
CA ASN A 231 -0.41 -5.89 -1.82
C ASN A 231 0.94 -6.58 -1.49
N PRO A 232 1.06 -7.19 -0.30
CA PRO A 232 2.25 -7.93 0.08
C PRO A 232 2.55 -9.08 -0.88
N CYS A 233 3.84 -9.39 -0.99
CA CYS A 233 4.25 -10.64 -1.60
C CYS A 233 4.42 -11.75 -0.55
N TRP A 234 3.42 -12.63 -0.45
CA TRP A 234 3.49 -13.80 0.43
C TRP A 234 4.29 -14.97 -0.11
N GLY A 235 4.60 -14.95 -1.41
CA GLY A 235 5.39 -15.96 -2.10
C GLY A 235 6.86 -15.60 -2.19
N TYR A 236 7.47 -15.99 -3.30
CA TYR A 236 8.82 -15.61 -3.70
C TYR A 236 8.74 -14.34 -4.53
N GLU A 237 9.51 -13.33 -4.12
CA GLU A 237 9.78 -12.15 -4.92
C GLU A 237 10.80 -12.51 -6.01
N LEU A 238 10.33 -12.61 -7.26
CA LEU A 238 11.12 -13.02 -8.41
C LEU A 238 11.09 -11.97 -9.50
N ALA A 239 12.21 -11.75 -10.16
CA ALA A 239 12.29 -10.86 -11.32
C ALA A 239 12.11 -11.64 -12.63
N PHE A 240 11.04 -11.37 -13.37
CA PHE A 240 10.87 -11.82 -14.75
C PHE A 240 11.53 -10.82 -15.69
N THR A 241 12.60 -11.25 -16.36
CA THR A 241 13.35 -10.46 -17.32
C THR A 241 13.17 -11.00 -18.73
N PHE A 242 12.69 -10.16 -19.64
CA PHE A 242 12.60 -10.43 -21.07
C PHE A 242 13.64 -9.62 -21.84
N ASN A 243 14.51 -10.30 -22.57
CA ASN A 243 15.49 -9.68 -23.46
C ASN A 243 15.06 -9.88 -24.90
N THR A 244 14.94 -8.79 -25.66
CA THR A 244 14.63 -8.86 -27.08
C THR A 244 15.89 -8.91 -27.95
N GLY A 245 15.83 -9.72 -29.00
CA GLY A 245 16.75 -9.66 -30.11
C GLY A 245 16.38 -8.55 -31.11
N GLY A 246 16.76 -8.77 -32.37
CA GLY A 246 16.23 -7.97 -33.48
C GLY A 246 14.71 -8.15 -33.61
N TYR A 247 14.03 -7.12 -34.12
CA TYR A 247 12.58 -7.14 -34.42
C TYR A 247 11.66 -7.42 -33.23
N GLY A 248 12.04 -7.02 -32.01
CA GLY A 248 11.23 -7.25 -30.79
C GLY A 248 9.75 -6.85 -30.86
N TYR A 249 9.35 -5.95 -31.78
CA TYR A 249 7.95 -5.55 -31.98
C TYR A 249 7.07 -6.69 -32.54
N GLU A 250 7.65 -7.75 -33.08
CA GLU A 250 6.93 -8.91 -33.63
C GLU A 250 6.73 -10.03 -32.60
N VAL A 251 7.38 -9.89 -31.45
CA VAL A 251 7.35 -10.84 -30.33
C VAL A 251 6.26 -10.45 -29.36
N SER A 252 5.57 -11.46 -28.82
CA SER A 252 4.61 -11.28 -27.73
C SER A 252 4.82 -12.35 -26.68
N TYR A 253 4.55 -12.02 -25.42
CA TYR A 253 4.53 -12.98 -24.35
C TYR A 253 3.46 -12.66 -23.31
N TYR A 254 3.07 -13.67 -22.55
CA TYR A 254 2.40 -13.51 -21.27
C TYR A 254 2.77 -14.68 -20.35
N VAL A 255 2.70 -14.44 -19.05
CA VAL A 255 3.00 -15.44 -18.00
C VAL A 255 1.72 -15.70 -17.23
N GLU A 256 1.37 -16.98 -17.03
CA GLU A 256 0.19 -17.39 -16.28
C GLU A 256 0.52 -18.32 -15.12
N SER A 257 -0.28 -18.21 -14.05
CA SER A 257 -0.37 -19.21 -12.98
C SER A 257 -1.09 -20.48 -13.44
N ALA A 258 -1.04 -21.54 -12.63
CA ALA A 258 -1.80 -22.76 -12.87
C ALA A 258 -3.32 -22.55 -12.88
N ASP A 259 -3.80 -21.51 -12.17
CA ASP A 259 -5.21 -21.13 -12.10
C ASP A 259 -5.67 -20.28 -13.29
N GLY A 260 -4.73 -19.86 -14.15
CA GLY A 260 -4.99 -19.09 -15.36
C GLY A 260 -4.92 -17.58 -15.18
N ASP A 261 -4.39 -17.10 -14.05
CA ASP A 261 -4.19 -15.68 -13.82
C ASP A 261 -2.96 -15.19 -14.58
N THR A 262 -3.13 -14.13 -15.37
CA THR A 262 -2.02 -13.51 -16.10
C THR A 262 -1.23 -12.60 -15.14
N LEU A 263 0.04 -12.95 -14.89
CA LEU A 263 0.93 -12.21 -14.00
C LEU A 263 1.61 -11.02 -14.70
N VAL A 264 2.05 -11.22 -15.94
CA VAL A 264 2.68 -10.19 -16.77
C VAL A 264 2.42 -10.49 -18.24
N SER A 265 2.29 -9.46 -19.07
CA SER A 265 2.14 -9.62 -20.51
C SER A 265 2.72 -8.46 -21.31
N CYS A 266 3.12 -8.75 -22.53
CA CYS A 266 3.42 -7.76 -23.54
C CYS A 266 3.08 -8.30 -24.93
N PHE A 267 2.18 -7.60 -25.61
CA PHE A 267 1.70 -7.96 -26.95
C PHE A 267 2.24 -6.96 -27.99
N GLY A 268 3.38 -7.28 -28.61
CA GLY A 268 4.02 -6.40 -29.61
C GLY A 268 4.48 -5.05 -29.07
N CYS A 269 4.64 -4.93 -27.75
CA CYS A 269 4.98 -3.67 -27.07
C CYS A 269 6.50 -3.48 -26.90
N MET A 270 7.31 -4.46 -27.29
CA MET A 270 8.77 -4.43 -27.09
C MET A 270 9.52 -3.82 -28.27
N ALA A 271 10.55 -3.04 -27.96
CA ALA A 271 11.55 -2.61 -28.93
C ALA A 271 12.61 -3.71 -29.15
N SER A 272 13.39 -3.59 -30.23
CA SER A 272 14.52 -4.51 -30.48
C SER A 272 15.71 -4.19 -29.57
N TYR A 273 16.48 -5.20 -29.17
CA TYR A 273 17.70 -5.07 -28.36
C TYR A 273 17.50 -4.34 -27.03
N ASN A 274 16.40 -4.63 -26.35
CA ASN A 274 16.07 -4.06 -25.05
C ASN A 274 15.87 -5.16 -24.01
N THR A 275 15.97 -4.77 -22.75
CA THR A 275 15.71 -5.62 -21.59
C THR A 275 14.54 -5.01 -20.82
N TYR A 276 13.56 -5.85 -20.50
CA TYR A 276 12.38 -5.49 -19.72
C TYR A 276 12.35 -6.39 -18.50
N THR A 277 12.33 -5.80 -17.31
CA THR A 277 12.27 -6.53 -16.05
C THR A 277 11.01 -6.14 -15.30
N THR A 278 10.34 -7.13 -14.75
CA THR A 278 9.13 -6.98 -13.94
C THR A 278 9.27 -7.88 -12.72
N ASP A 279 9.13 -7.30 -11.54
CA ASP A 279 9.10 -8.05 -10.30
C ASP A 279 7.72 -8.71 -10.16
N LEU A 280 7.72 -9.98 -9.78
CA LEU A 280 6.56 -10.83 -9.66
C LEU A 280 6.56 -11.45 -8.27
N CYS A 281 5.40 -11.42 -7.62
CA CYS A 281 5.15 -12.29 -6.50
C CYS A 281 4.61 -13.64 -6.98
N MET A 282 5.32 -14.72 -6.69
CA MET A 282 4.96 -16.06 -7.16
C MET A 282 4.99 -17.04 -6.01
N GLU A 283 3.94 -17.83 -5.79
CA GLU A 283 3.91 -18.88 -4.77
C GLU A 283 4.44 -20.23 -5.29
N ASP A 284 4.55 -21.22 -4.40
CA ASP A 284 4.78 -22.61 -4.76
C ASP A 284 3.74 -23.06 -5.82
N GLY A 285 4.19 -23.52 -6.98
CA GLY A 285 3.27 -23.87 -8.05
C GLY A 285 3.90 -23.96 -9.42
N SER A 286 3.06 -24.24 -10.41
CA SER A 286 3.45 -24.32 -11.82
C SER A 286 3.02 -23.07 -12.56
N TYR A 287 3.92 -22.56 -13.41
CA TYR A 287 3.73 -21.35 -14.19
C TYR A 287 4.06 -21.60 -15.64
N THR A 288 3.38 -20.90 -16.54
CA THR A 288 3.60 -21.04 -17.98
C THR A 288 3.91 -19.69 -18.61
N VAL A 289 5.05 -19.62 -19.29
CA VAL A 289 5.38 -18.52 -20.19
C VAL A 289 4.87 -18.89 -21.58
N TRP A 290 3.92 -18.13 -22.09
CA TRP A 290 3.42 -18.26 -23.44
C TRP A 290 4.13 -17.27 -24.34
N GLY A 291 4.95 -17.78 -25.26
CA GLY A 291 5.69 -16.97 -26.22
C GLY A 291 5.10 -17.09 -27.62
N MET A 292 4.98 -15.98 -28.34
CA MET A 292 4.62 -15.95 -29.76
C MET A 292 5.67 -15.18 -30.56
N ASP A 293 5.92 -15.68 -31.77
CA ASP A 293 6.68 -15.02 -32.81
C ASP A 293 5.76 -14.87 -34.03
N SER A 294 5.58 -13.65 -34.51
CA SER A 294 4.70 -13.35 -35.64
C SER A 294 5.21 -13.93 -36.96
N TYR A 295 6.52 -14.11 -37.14
CA TYR A 295 7.13 -14.50 -38.42
C TYR A 295 7.79 -15.88 -38.41
N GLY A 296 7.97 -16.48 -37.24
CA GLY A 296 8.44 -17.85 -37.09
C GLY A 296 9.92 -18.03 -37.40
N ASP A 297 10.71 -16.97 -37.29
CA ASP A 297 12.16 -16.95 -37.39
C ASP A 297 12.86 -16.94 -36.02
N THR A 298 12.12 -17.30 -34.96
CA THR A 298 12.51 -17.26 -33.54
C THR A 298 12.61 -15.82 -33.03
N TRP A 299 12.93 -15.63 -31.75
CA TRP A 299 13.09 -14.29 -31.17
C TRP A 299 14.44 -13.61 -31.49
N ASN A 300 15.12 -14.05 -32.55
CA ASN A 300 16.32 -13.38 -33.05
C ASN A 300 17.42 -13.16 -31.98
N GLY A 301 17.58 -14.14 -31.08
CA GLY A 301 18.50 -14.11 -29.93
C GLY A 301 17.89 -13.62 -28.63
N GLY A 302 16.60 -13.26 -28.61
CA GLY A 302 15.85 -12.93 -27.41
C GLY A 302 15.50 -14.15 -26.54
N ASN A 303 15.33 -13.90 -25.25
CA ASN A 303 15.04 -14.92 -24.24
C ASN A 303 14.29 -14.30 -23.04
N TRP A 304 13.76 -15.15 -22.17
CA TRP A 304 13.26 -14.77 -20.86
C TRP A 304 14.06 -15.48 -19.75
N VAL A 305 14.16 -14.85 -18.59
CA VAL A 305 14.85 -15.35 -17.41
C VAL A 305 14.04 -14.96 -16.18
N VAL A 306 13.87 -15.88 -15.25
CA VAL A 306 13.33 -15.63 -13.91
C VAL A 306 14.47 -15.76 -12.92
N THR A 307 14.70 -14.75 -12.09
CA THR A 307 15.70 -14.76 -11.02
C THR A 307 15.09 -14.50 -9.65
N ASP A 308 15.67 -15.04 -8.60
CA ASP A 308 15.36 -14.64 -7.23
C ASP A 308 16.02 -13.30 -6.84
N SER A 309 15.78 -12.85 -5.61
CA SER A 309 16.33 -11.61 -5.05
C SER A 309 17.86 -11.59 -4.94
N GLU A 310 18.53 -12.75 -4.97
CA GLU A 310 19.99 -12.87 -5.02
C GLU A 310 20.53 -12.87 -6.47
N GLY A 311 19.65 -12.82 -7.47
CA GLY A 311 19.97 -12.87 -8.89
C GLY A 311 20.26 -14.29 -9.41
N ILE A 312 19.92 -15.33 -8.64
CA ILE A 312 20.07 -16.72 -9.05
C ILE A 312 18.94 -17.07 -10.03
N VAL A 313 19.30 -17.70 -11.15
CA VAL A 313 18.35 -18.10 -12.17
C VAL A 313 17.49 -19.27 -11.68
N VAL A 314 16.19 -19.02 -11.56
CA VAL A 314 15.14 -20.01 -11.23
C VAL A 314 14.68 -20.73 -12.49
N ALA A 315 14.43 -19.98 -13.57
CA ALA A 315 13.99 -20.51 -14.85
C ALA A 315 14.47 -19.64 -16.01
N THR A 316 14.56 -20.22 -17.21
CA THR A 316 14.85 -19.46 -18.44
C THR A 316 14.31 -20.20 -19.65
N GLY A 317 13.98 -19.46 -20.69
CA GLY A 317 13.57 -20.04 -21.96
C GLY A 317 13.77 -19.07 -23.12
N SER A 318 13.57 -19.58 -24.32
CA SER A 318 13.62 -18.82 -25.56
C SER A 318 12.28 -18.83 -26.27
N GLY A 319 12.19 -18.09 -27.37
CA GLY A 319 10.98 -18.05 -28.18
C GLY A 319 10.61 -19.37 -28.85
N PRO A 320 9.44 -19.38 -29.52
CA PRO A 320 9.01 -20.49 -30.35
C PRO A 320 10.09 -20.97 -31.32
N PRO A 321 10.13 -22.28 -31.65
CA PRO A 321 11.10 -22.81 -32.60
C PRO A 321 10.84 -22.27 -34.01
N SER A 322 11.90 -22.22 -34.82
CA SER A 322 11.80 -21.76 -36.21
C SER A 322 10.75 -22.56 -36.99
N GLY A 323 9.93 -21.86 -37.77
CA GLY A 323 8.80 -22.39 -38.52
C GLY A 323 7.46 -22.30 -37.79
N VAL A 324 7.43 -21.86 -36.52
CA VAL A 324 6.19 -21.62 -35.76
C VAL A 324 5.87 -20.12 -35.77
N SER A 325 4.92 -19.72 -36.62
CA SER A 325 4.52 -18.32 -36.81
C SER A 325 3.08 -18.10 -36.35
N GLY A 326 2.85 -17.02 -35.59
CA GLY A 326 1.53 -16.54 -35.18
C GLY A 326 0.80 -17.46 -34.19
N VAL A 327 1.53 -18.31 -33.46
CA VAL A 327 0.98 -19.25 -32.48
C VAL A 327 1.75 -19.12 -31.18
N TYR A 328 1.04 -19.10 -30.05
CA TYR A 328 1.64 -19.15 -28.72
C TYR A 328 2.16 -20.54 -28.40
N VAL A 329 3.40 -20.61 -27.92
CA VAL A 329 4.07 -21.82 -27.44
C VAL A 329 4.32 -21.66 -25.95
N ALA A 330 3.91 -22.68 -25.19
CA ALA A 330 4.11 -22.74 -23.75
C ALA A 330 5.52 -23.21 -23.40
N ALA A 331 6.13 -22.56 -22.40
CA ALA A 331 7.26 -23.06 -21.65
C ALA A 331 6.89 -23.02 -20.16
N THR A 332 6.86 -24.18 -19.52
CA THR A 332 6.40 -24.33 -18.13
C THR A 332 7.58 -24.45 -17.18
N PHE A 333 7.48 -23.82 -16.02
CA PHE A 333 8.42 -23.97 -14.91
C PHE A 333 7.66 -24.06 -13.58
N ALA A 334 8.33 -24.52 -12.53
CA ALA A 334 7.74 -24.64 -11.21
C ALA A 334 8.61 -23.96 -10.15
N ILE A 335 7.95 -23.44 -9.13
CA ILE A 335 8.56 -22.85 -7.93
C ILE A 335 8.16 -23.72 -6.74
N GLY A 336 9.07 -23.91 -5.78
CA GLY A 336 8.75 -24.57 -4.50
C GLY A 336 8.67 -26.10 -4.50
N GLU A 337 8.39 -26.74 -5.64
CA GLU A 337 8.42 -28.21 -5.68
C GLU A 337 9.85 -28.74 -5.55
N ALA A 338 10.08 -29.62 -4.57
CA ALA A 338 11.36 -30.22 -4.26
C ALA A 338 12.00 -30.93 -5.47
N GLY A 339 12.87 -30.22 -6.19
CA GLY A 339 13.81 -30.79 -7.14
C GLY A 339 13.38 -30.79 -8.61
N VAL A 340 13.83 -29.75 -9.32
CA VAL A 340 14.25 -29.74 -10.74
C VAL A 340 13.17 -30.00 -11.81
N ASN A 341 13.01 -29.06 -12.76
CA ASN A 341 13.47 -29.17 -14.17
C ASN A 341 12.73 -28.17 -15.07
N VAL A 342 13.51 -27.31 -15.72
CA VAL A 342 13.14 -26.70 -16.99
C VAL A 342 12.96 -27.85 -18.00
N SER A 343 11.75 -28.02 -18.54
CA SER A 343 11.50 -28.90 -19.70
C SER A 343 11.45 -28.08 -20.97
#